data_AF-A0A832DK80-F1
#
_entry.id   AF-A0A832DK80-F1
#
_cell.length_a   1.000
_cell.length_b   1.000
_cell.length_c   1.000
_cell.angle_alpha   90.00
_cell.angle_beta   90.00
_cell.angle_gamma   90.00
#
_symmetry.space_group_name_H-M   'P 1'
#
loop_
_entity.id
_entity.type
_entity.pdbx_description
1 polymer ?
#
loop_
_entity_poly.entity_id
_entity_poly.type
_entity_poly.pdbx_seq_one_letter_code
_entity_poly.pdbx_strand_id
1 'polypeptide(L)'
;MMDDQSQRSCRLSRRRLVALAAAGLLGLGLVVGRRLTVPIRELSDAARRVSTGDLAVQVPVRSADELGQLALTFNETVRRLSTLVRTEAERDEERRQREALQRNIMRFLDVATEIARGDLTRRGEVTADVLGSVVDAVNLMVEELSRLVGDVRRAAQQVAASAAEVIVALEQTAAGAQAQAREATAVAGAMEALTTSVRRVADHAVASAQAARRALEASERGDQAVRATLAGMEKIRGEVQAIARRITSLADRALEISEIVTTIEDFAGQTNLLALNAAIEAAGAGEYGQRFTVVADEIRKLAERSARAAKEIGGLIRTVQAETQEAVLAMDEGTAEVERGHRLALEAGESLRAIAAIARESAALADGISGAAREQVRGVEHAAVAVQTIAGVAVQTEKSVVDTRRTMDQLVALADELLAGLA
;
A
#
# COMPACT_ATOMS: atom_id res chain seq x y z
N MET A 1 83.18 160.08 60.92
CA MET A 1 81.89 160.37 61.59
C MET A 1 80.75 160.16 60.59
N MET A 2 80.11 158.99 60.50
CA MET A 2 80.50 157.65 60.98
C MET A 2 79.47 156.60 60.46
N ASP A 3 79.93 155.69 59.61
CA ASP A 3 79.85 154.22 59.85
C ASP A 3 78.52 153.44 59.74
N ASP A 4 77.74 153.55 58.64
CA ASP A 4 76.78 152.47 58.26
C ASP A 4 76.46 152.37 56.74
N GLN A 5 77.32 152.92 55.86
CA GLN A 5 77.09 152.92 54.40
C GLN A 5 77.73 151.76 53.62
N SER A 6 78.57 150.90 54.22
CA SER A 6 79.26 149.82 53.48
C SER A 6 78.87 148.38 53.88
N GLN A 7 78.12 148.15 54.97
CA GLN A 7 77.80 146.78 55.43
C GLN A 7 76.44 146.22 54.97
N ARG A 8 75.47 147.05 54.54
CA ARG A 8 74.13 146.54 54.13
C ARG A 8 74.05 146.09 52.68
N SER A 9 74.81 146.67 51.75
CA SER A 9 74.79 146.29 50.33
C SER A 9 75.39 144.89 50.06
N CYS A 10 76.31 144.41 50.90
CA CYS A 10 76.90 143.07 50.79
C CYS A 10 75.98 141.93 51.30
N ARG A 11 74.96 142.23 52.13
CA ARG A 11 74.00 141.21 52.61
C ARG A 11 72.86 140.93 51.62
N LEU A 12 72.53 141.88 50.73
CA LEU A 12 71.43 141.71 49.77
C LEU A 12 71.82 140.88 48.54
N SER A 13 73.07 140.98 48.05
CA SER A 13 73.52 140.19 46.88
C SER A 13 73.66 138.69 47.20
N ARG A 14 74.09 138.35 48.43
CA ARG A 14 74.24 136.96 48.89
C ARG A 14 72.91 136.24 49.08
N ARG A 15 71.82 136.94 49.44
CA ARG A 15 70.47 136.35 49.56
C ARG A 15 69.83 136.03 48.20
N ARG A 16 70.11 136.81 47.15
CA ARG A 16 69.57 136.56 45.80
C ARG A 16 70.23 135.35 45.12
N LEU A 17 71.52 135.12 45.37
CA LEU A 17 72.26 133.98 44.79
C LEU A 17 71.84 132.63 45.41
N VAL A 18 71.53 132.61 46.72
CA VAL A 18 71.02 131.41 47.40
C VAL A 18 69.59 131.06 46.95
N ALA A 19 68.73 132.06 46.71
CA ALA A 19 67.36 131.81 46.26
C ALA A 19 67.29 131.23 44.82
N LEU A 20 68.15 131.69 43.91
CA LEU A 20 68.22 131.17 42.53
C LEU A 20 68.78 129.73 42.49
N ALA A 21 69.77 129.41 43.33
CA ALA A 21 70.28 128.04 43.44
C ALA A 21 69.23 127.07 44.02
N ALA A 22 68.44 127.49 45.01
CA ALA A 22 67.38 126.68 45.59
C ALA A 22 66.23 126.40 44.60
N ALA A 23 65.83 127.39 43.80
CA ALA A 23 64.82 127.21 42.76
C ALA A 23 65.29 126.28 41.63
N GLY A 24 66.58 126.36 41.24
CA GLY A 24 67.18 125.47 40.25
C GLY A 24 67.21 124.00 40.71
N LEU A 25 67.53 123.75 41.98
CA LEU A 25 67.54 122.39 42.55
C LEU A 25 66.12 121.79 42.68
N LEU A 26 65.12 122.60 43.04
CA LEU A 26 63.72 122.16 43.11
C LEU A 26 63.12 121.85 41.73
N GLY A 27 63.45 122.65 40.72
CA GLY A 27 63.05 122.40 39.33
C GLY A 27 63.67 121.13 38.75
N LEU A 28 64.96 120.89 39.02
CA LEU A 28 65.65 119.67 38.60
C LEU A 28 65.04 118.42 39.26
N GLY A 29 64.68 118.50 40.54
CA GLY A 29 64.04 117.42 41.28
C GLY A 29 62.68 116.99 40.69
N LEU A 30 61.86 117.95 40.23
CA LEU A 30 60.56 117.67 39.61
C LEU A 30 60.68 117.02 38.22
N VAL A 31 61.69 117.40 37.42
CA VAL A 31 61.93 116.81 36.10
C VAL A 31 62.48 115.40 36.22
N VAL A 32 63.45 115.17 37.12
CA VAL A 32 64.01 113.84 37.41
C VAL A 32 62.91 112.93 37.98
N GLY A 33 62.07 113.44 38.89
CA GLY A 33 60.94 112.69 39.44
C GLY A 33 59.90 112.26 38.40
N ARG A 34 59.58 113.11 37.43
CA ARG A 34 58.66 112.75 36.34
C ARG A 34 59.29 111.86 35.26
N ARG A 35 60.58 112.01 34.97
CA ARG A 35 61.25 111.24 33.91
C ARG A 35 61.81 109.89 34.34
N LEU A 36 62.14 109.69 35.62
CA LEU A 36 62.67 108.41 36.13
C LEU A 36 61.67 107.66 37.02
N THR A 37 60.99 108.34 37.95
CA THR A 37 60.22 107.64 38.98
C THR A 37 58.92 107.04 38.46
N VAL A 38 58.24 107.70 37.51
CA VAL A 38 56.96 107.19 36.94
C VAL A 38 57.18 105.91 36.12
N PRO A 39 58.11 105.86 35.14
CA PRO A 39 58.33 104.64 34.36
C PRO A 39 58.80 103.45 35.22
N ILE A 40 59.65 103.69 36.22
CA ILE A 40 60.13 102.64 37.14
C ILE A 40 58.97 102.06 37.97
N ARG A 41 58.03 102.90 38.40
CA ARG A 41 56.86 102.45 39.18
C ARG A 41 55.89 101.65 38.32
N GLU A 42 55.63 102.07 37.08
CA GLU A 42 54.82 101.32 36.11
C GLU A 42 55.43 99.94 35.80
N LEU A 43 56.75 99.86 35.61
CA LEU A 43 57.48 98.59 35.44
C LEU A 43 57.37 97.68 36.68
N SER A 44 57.49 98.25 37.88
CA SER A 44 57.39 97.50 39.14
C SER A 44 55.99 96.94 39.39
N ASP A 45 54.95 97.75 39.14
CA ASP A 45 53.55 97.29 39.24
C ASP A 45 53.22 96.23 38.18
N ALA A 46 53.72 96.40 36.96
CA ALA A 46 53.60 95.40 35.91
C ALA A 46 54.30 94.08 36.27
N ALA A 47 55.52 94.15 36.83
CA ALA A 47 56.24 92.96 37.31
C ALA A 47 55.49 92.25 38.46
N ARG A 48 54.87 93.00 39.37
CA ARG A 48 54.01 92.43 40.42
C ARG A 48 52.80 91.70 39.84
N ARG A 49 52.11 92.31 38.87
CA ARG A 49 50.93 91.69 38.23
C ARG A 49 51.27 90.41 37.49
N VAL A 50 52.40 90.38 36.78
CA VAL A 50 52.94 89.18 36.13
C VAL A 50 53.28 88.10 37.16
N SER A 51 53.88 88.48 38.30
CA SER A 51 54.14 87.55 39.41
C SER A 51 52.86 86.99 40.05
N THR A 52 51.73 87.68 39.93
CA THR A 52 50.42 87.19 40.41
C THR A 52 49.62 86.43 39.35
N GLY A 53 50.20 86.15 38.17
CA GLY A 53 49.58 85.33 37.11
C GLY A 53 48.86 86.11 36.01
N ASP A 54 48.89 87.46 36.05
CA ASP A 54 48.31 88.29 34.99
C ASP A 54 49.34 88.53 33.87
N LEU A 55 49.32 87.64 32.88
CA LEU A 55 50.20 87.68 31.71
C LEU A 55 49.65 88.55 30.56
N ALA A 56 48.57 89.31 30.79
CA ALA A 56 48.02 90.25 29.81
C ALA A 56 48.57 91.69 29.98
N VAL A 57 49.41 91.90 31.00
CA VAL A 57 50.01 93.19 31.31
C VAL A 57 50.96 93.68 30.20
N GLN A 58 50.84 94.97 29.88
CA GLN A 58 51.77 95.68 28.99
C GLN A 58 52.20 97.00 29.61
N VAL A 59 53.51 97.26 29.58
CA VAL A 59 54.10 98.52 30.03
C VAL A 59 54.24 99.47 28.85
N PRO A 60 53.70 100.70 28.91
CA PRO A 60 53.81 101.67 27.82
C PRO A 60 55.26 102.18 27.66
N VAL A 61 55.77 102.16 26.42
CA VAL A 61 57.13 102.63 26.08
C VAL A 61 57.08 104.14 25.83
N ARG A 62 57.53 104.96 26.79
CA ARG A 62 57.42 106.44 26.74
C ARG A 62 58.73 107.18 26.47
N SER A 63 59.86 106.49 26.49
CA SER A 63 61.18 107.07 26.31
C SER A 63 62.02 106.18 25.42
N ALA A 64 63.02 106.74 24.74
CA ALA A 64 64.00 106.00 23.93
C ALA A 64 65.30 105.71 24.70
N ASP A 65 65.26 105.89 26.03
CA ASP A 65 66.36 105.60 26.95
C ASP A 65 66.33 104.14 27.45
N GLU A 66 67.19 103.82 28.42
CA GLU A 66 67.31 102.51 29.05
C GLU A 66 66.00 102.02 29.68
N LEU A 67 65.12 102.92 30.14
CA LEU A 67 63.81 102.55 30.70
C LEU A 67 62.83 102.13 29.60
N GLY A 68 62.93 102.75 28.43
CA GLY A 68 62.20 102.35 27.23
C GLY A 68 62.57 100.95 26.74
N GLN A 69 63.88 100.64 26.68
CA GLN A 69 64.36 99.30 26.35
C GLN A 69 63.95 98.25 27.39
N LEU A 70 63.98 98.61 28.67
CA LEU A 70 63.54 97.71 29.73
C LEU A 70 62.05 97.39 29.64
N ALA A 71 61.20 98.36 29.29
CA ALA A 71 59.78 98.14 29.02
C ALA A 71 59.53 97.25 27.80
N LEU A 72 60.30 97.42 26.71
CA LEU A 72 60.23 96.53 25.56
C LEU A 72 60.61 95.09 25.90
N THR A 73 61.74 94.92 26.60
CA THR A 73 62.25 93.60 27.03
C THR A 73 61.25 92.93 27.98
N PHE A 74 60.69 93.69 28.93
CA PHE A 74 59.66 93.21 29.84
C PHE A 74 58.42 92.72 29.06
N ASN A 75 57.88 93.52 28.14
CA ASN A 75 56.74 93.13 27.33
C ASN A 75 57.01 91.87 26.47
N GLU A 76 58.23 91.71 25.94
CA GLU A 76 58.60 90.50 25.20
C GLU A 76 58.65 89.27 26.11
N THR A 77 59.23 89.39 27.31
CA THR A 77 59.30 88.28 28.28
C THR A 77 57.90 87.82 28.71
N VAL A 78 56.96 88.74 28.96
CA VAL A 78 55.57 88.42 29.31
C VAL A 78 54.88 87.68 28.16
N ARG A 79 55.09 88.11 26.92
CA ARG A 79 54.52 87.44 25.74
C ARG A 79 55.03 86.01 25.60
N ARG A 80 56.34 85.79 25.77
CA ARG A 80 56.96 84.44 25.76
C ARG A 80 56.43 83.55 26.89
N LEU A 81 56.25 84.11 28.10
CA LEU A 81 55.62 83.39 29.21
C LEU A 81 54.18 82.98 28.88
N SER A 82 53.38 83.87 28.30
CA SER A 82 51.98 83.57 27.94
C SER A 82 51.85 82.44 26.91
N THR A 83 52.80 82.38 25.96
CA THR A 83 52.81 81.32 24.95
C THR A 83 53.21 79.98 25.57
N LEU A 84 54.20 79.98 26.48
CA LEU A 84 54.63 78.74 27.16
C LEU A 84 53.53 78.16 28.05
N VAL A 85 52.86 78.98 28.85
CA VAL A 85 51.77 78.54 29.75
C VAL A 85 50.57 78.00 28.95
N ARG A 86 50.22 78.62 27.83
CA ARG A 86 49.16 78.12 26.94
C ARG A 86 49.52 76.77 26.31
N THR A 87 50.76 76.60 25.87
CA THR A 87 51.22 75.33 25.30
C THR A 87 51.34 74.18 26.31
N GLU A 88 51.54 74.46 27.61
CA GLU A 88 51.52 73.40 28.63
C GLU A 88 50.09 72.91 28.93
N ALA A 89 49.11 73.81 29.03
CA ALA A 89 47.72 73.44 29.28
C ALA A 89 47.12 72.56 28.17
N GLU A 90 47.40 72.89 26.90
CA GLU A 90 46.95 72.09 25.74
C GLU A 90 47.64 70.71 25.67
N ARG A 91 48.92 70.62 26.06
CA ARG A 91 49.69 69.36 26.08
C ARG A 91 49.22 68.39 27.17
N ASP A 92 48.79 68.90 28.32
CA ASP A 92 48.28 68.07 29.42
C ASP A 92 46.87 67.54 29.16
N GLU A 93 46.05 68.24 28.36
CA GLU A 93 44.79 67.71 27.86
C GLU A 93 45.00 66.60 26.82
N GLU A 94 45.93 66.80 25.88
CA GLU A 94 46.27 65.79 24.86
C GLU A 94 46.88 64.52 25.49
N ARG A 95 47.75 64.65 26.50
CA ARG A 95 48.27 63.51 27.28
C ARG A 95 47.17 62.75 27.99
N ARG A 96 46.25 63.45 28.67
CA ARG A 96 45.11 62.81 29.35
C ARG A 96 44.19 62.08 28.38
N GLN A 97 43.92 62.65 27.20
CA GLN A 97 43.15 62.01 26.15
C GLN A 97 43.87 60.78 25.58
N ARG A 98 45.18 60.86 25.35
CA ARG A 98 45.99 59.73 24.85
C ARG A 98 46.06 58.59 25.86
N GLU A 99 46.25 58.88 27.14
CA GLU A 99 46.24 57.88 28.21
C GLU A 99 44.85 57.25 28.40
N ALA A 100 43.78 58.07 28.32
CA ALA A 100 42.41 57.56 28.35
C ALA A 100 42.12 56.64 27.17
N LEU A 101 42.53 57.04 25.96
CA LEU A 101 42.41 56.22 24.76
C LEU A 101 43.20 54.91 24.89
N GLN A 102 44.43 54.95 25.39
CA GLN A 102 45.23 53.74 25.63
C GLN A 102 44.58 52.79 26.63
N ARG A 103 44.01 53.31 27.73
CA ARG A 103 43.27 52.49 28.72
C ARG A 103 42.00 51.89 28.11
N ASN A 104 41.25 52.68 27.33
CA ASN A 104 40.04 52.20 26.65
C ASN A 104 40.39 51.11 25.62
N ILE A 105 41.51 51.26 24.89
CA ILE A 105 42.03 50.24 23.97
C ILE A 105 42.39 48.95 24.72
N MET A 106 43.12 49.03 25.84
CA MET A 106 43.46 47.82 26.61
C MET A 106 42.21 47.10 27.14
N ARG A 107 41.26 47.85 27.71
CA ARG A 107 39.99 47.28 28.18
C ARG A 107 39.20 46.61 27.05
N PHE A 108 39.17 47.23 25.87
CA PHE A 108 38.53 46.67 24.70
C PHE A 108 39.26 45.42 24.19
N LEU A 109 40.59 45.39 24.20
CA LEU A 109 41.39 44.22 23.82
C LEU A 109 41.16 43.04 24.77
N ASP A 110 41.00 43.28 26.07
CA ASP A 110 40.65 42.24 27.04
C ASP A 110 39.29 41.62 26.70
N VAL A 111 38.26 42.46 26.49
CA VAL A 111 36.93 42.00 26.10
C VAL A 111 36.95 41.29 24.75
N ALA A 112 37.69 41.81 23.76
CA ALA A 112 37.85 41.17 22.45
C ALA A 112 38.55 39.81 22.56
N THR A 113 39.49 39.66 23.51
CA THR A 113 40.16 38.38 23.78
C THR A 113 39.21 37.39 24.44
N GLU A 114 38.34 37.82 25.35
CA GLU A 114 37.29 36.99 25.93
C GLU A 114 36.27 36.53 24.87
N ILE A 115 35.83 37.44 24.00
CA ILE A 115 34.96 37.12 22.84
C ILE A 115 35.65 36.11 21.91
N ALA A 116 36.94 36.31 21.60
CA ALA A 116 37.70 35.40 20.74
C ALA A 116 37.91 34.01 21.36
N ARG A 117 37.85 33.89 22.69
CA ARG A 117 37.86 32.62 23.41
C ARG A 117 36.49 31.93 23.46
N GLY A 118 35.45 32.56 22.91
CA GLY A 118 34.10 32.00 22.82
C GLY A 118 33.10 32.55 23.83
N ASP A 119 33.49 33.47 24.72
CA ASP A 119 32.55 34.10 25.66
C ASP A 119 31.79 35.24 24.96
N LEU A 120 30.76 34.85 24.20
CA LEU A 120 29.87 35.78 23.50
C LEU A 120 28.88 36.50 24.45
N THR A 121 28.97 36.34 25.77
CA THR A 121 28.18 37.09 26.74
C THR A 121 28.80 38.45 27.08
N ARG A 122 30.09 38.64 26.76
CA ARG A 122 30.84 39.85 27.05
C ARG A 122 30.50 40.98 26.08
N ARG A 123 30.48 42.20 26.60
CA ARG A 123 30.23 43.43 25.84
C ARG A 123 31.25 44.47 26.20
N GLY A 124 31.76 45.19 25.20
CA GLY A 124 32.63 46.33 25.40
C GLY A 124 31.82 47.57 25.78
N GLU A 125 32.41 48.44 26.59
CA GLU A 125 31.80 49.72 26.97
C GLU A 125 31.91 50.74 25.83
N VAL A 126 30.77 51.29 25.39
CA VAL A 126 30.73 52.27 24.30
C VAL A 126 31.02 53.66 24.86
N THR A 127 32.20 54.20 24.53
CA THR A 127 32.65 55.55 24.92
C THR A 127 32.33 56.59 23.84
N ALA A 128 32.34 57.88 24.18
CA ALA A 128 32.04 58.97 23.23
C ALA A 128 33.21 59.35 22.30
N ASP A 129 34.31 58.60 22.34
CA ASP A 129 35.52 58.82 21.54
C ASP A 129 35.48 57.98 20.24
N VAL A 130 36.51 58.12 19.40
CA VAL A 130 36.62 57.40 18.12
C VAL A 130 36.55 55.88 18.31
N LEU A 131 37.04 55.37 19.44
CA LEU A 131 37.01 53.95 19.76
C LEU A 131 35.59 53.43 20.01
N GLY A 132 34.69 54.26 20.57
CA GLY A 132 33.30 53.88 20.83
C GLY A 132 32.55 53.32 19.63
N SER A 133 32.76 53.90 18.44
CA SER A 133 32.15 53.39 17.19
C SER A 133 32.63 51.99 16.79
N VAL A 134 33.89 51.65 17.11
CA VAL A 134 34.46 50.32 16.87
C VAL A 134 33.92 49.32 17.89
N VAL A 135 33.82 49.73 19.16
CA VAL A 135 33.24 48.90 20.22
C VAL A 135 31.78 48.58 19.91
N ASP A 136 31.01 49.56 19.43
CA ASP A 136 29.60 49.38 19.05
C ASP A 136 29.45 48.39 17.88
N ALA A 137 30.26 48.54 16.82
CA ALA A 137 30.27 47.59 15.69
C ALA A 137 30.66 46.16 16.12
N VAL A 138 31.60 46.01 17.05
CA VAL A 138 31.97 44.71 17.60
C VAL A 138 30.88 44.14 18.50
N ASN A 139 30.22 44.96 19.33
CA ASN A 139 29.07 44.51 20.13
C ASN A 139 27.94 43.99 19.25
N LEU A 140 27.62 44.69 18.15
CA LEU A 140 26.63 44.23 17.15
C LEU A 140 27.06 42.91 16.49
N MET A 141 28.34 42.77 16.12
CA MET A 141 28.87 41.51 15.59
C MET A 141 28.73 40.36 16.60
N VAL A 142 29.00 40.59 17.88
CA VAL A 142 28.86 39.57 18.95
C VAL A 142 27.40 39.20 19.17
N GLU A 143 26.48 40.16 19.06
CA GLU A 143 25.04 39.91 19.12
C GLU A 143 24.58 39.02 17.96
N GLU A 144 24.99 39.32 16.73
CA GLU A 144 24.69 38.47 15.57
C GLU A 144 25.34 37.08 15.68
N LEU A 145 26.58 36.98 16.17
CA LEU A 145 27.25 35.70 16.42
C LEU A 145 26.53 34.88 17.48
N SER A 146 26.10 35.51 18.59
CA SER A 146 25.31 34.86 19.64
C SER A 146 23.99 34.33 19.11
N ARG A 147 23.31 35.11 18.26
CA ARG A 147 22.08 34.70 17.59
C ARG A 147 22.32 33.51 16.67
N LEU A 148 23.36 33.56 15.84
CA LEU A 148 23.75 32.45 14.95
C LEU A 148 24.09 31.17 15.74
N VAL A 149 24.88 31.27 16.80
CA VAL A 149 25.20 30.13 17.68
C VAL A 149 23.92 29.55 18.31
N GLY A 150 23.00 30.41 18.76
CA GLY A 150 21.69 29.99 19.27
C GLY A 150 20.83 29.30 18.21
N ASP A 151 20.83 29.79 16.97
CA ASP A 151 20.13 29.20 15.85
C ASP A 151 20.71 27.83 15.47
N VAL A 152 22.05 27.71 15.39
CA VAL A 152 22.73 26.43 15.13
C VAL A 152 22.46 25.43 16.26
N ARG A 153 22.48 25.86 17.53
CA ARG A 153 22.16 24.98 18.66
C ARG A 153 20.73 24.43 18.57
N ARG A 154 19.75 25.28 18.26
CA ARG A 154 18.36 24.85 18.05
C ARG A 154 18.24 23.90 16.86
N ALA A 155 18.93 24.19 15.75
CA ALA A 155 18.94 23.31 14.59
C ALA A 155 19.55 21.93 14.91
N ALA A 156 20.67 21.87 15.63
CA ALA A 156 21.29 20.62 16.05
C ALA A 156 20.38 19.80 16.99
N GLN A 157 19.74 20.44 17.97
CA GLN A 157 18.73 19.79 18.83
C GLN A 157 17.57 19.21 18.02
N GLN A 158 17.07 19.96 17.04
CA GLN A 158 15.99 19.51 16.17
C GLN A 158 16.42 18.31 15.31
N VAL A 159 17.64 18.33 14.76
CA VAL A 159 18.20 17.22 13.98
C VAL A 159 18.32 15.95 14.84
N ALA A 160 18.85 16.07 16.07
CA ALA A 160 18.97 14.93 16.99
C ALA A 160 17.59 14.34 17.34
N ALA A 161 16.61 15.21 17.66
CA ALA A 161 15.25 14.78 17.98
C ALA A 161 14.57 14.07 16.78
N SER A 162 14.64 14.67 15.59
CA SER A 162 14.07 14.07 14.37
C SER A 162 14.78 12.76 13.99
N ALA A 163 16.10 12.66 14.16
CA ALA A 163 16.81 11.40 13.93
C ALA A 163 16.37 10.30 14.89
N ALA A 164 16.15 10.62 16.18
CA ALA A 164 15.62 9.68 17.17
C ALA A 164 14.19 9.21 16.82
N GLU A 165 13.31 10.12 16.36
CA GLU A 165 11.98 9.75 15.88
C GLU A 165 12.03 8.79 14.68
N VAL A 166 12.93 9.06 13.72
CA VAL A 166 13.14 8.17 12.57
C VAL A 166 13.65 6.80 13.02
N ILE A 167 14.53 6.70 14.02
CA ILE A 167 15.00 5.41 14.56
C ILE A 167 13.83 4.57 15.09
N VAL A 168 12.89 5.18 15.81
CA VAL A 168 11.69 4.47 16.30
C VAL A 168 10.81 3.98 15.14
N ALA A 169 10.60 4.81 14.11
CA ALA A 169 9.85 4.43 12.91
C ALA A 169 10.55 3.30 12.12
N LEU A 170 11.88 3.29 12.10
CA LEU A 170 12.69 2.24 11.49
C LEU A 170 12.52 0.89 12.21
N GLU A 171 12.46 0.87 13.55
CA GLU A 171 12.18 -0.36 14.30
C GLU A 171 10.81 -0.96 13.96
N GLN A 172 9.78 -0.11 13.85
CA GLN A 172 8.46 -0.54 13.40
C GLN A 172 8.49 -1.07 11.95
N THR A 173 9.25 -0.41 11.07
CA THR A 173 9.41 -0.82 9.68
C THR A 173 10.12 -2.18 9.56
N ALA A 174 11.16 -2.42 10.36
CA ALA A 174 11.82 -3.72 10.42
C ALA A 174 10.88 -4.82 10.91
N ALA A 175 10.12 -4.57 11.98
CA ALA A 175 9.13 -5.54 12.48
C ALA A 175 8.06 -5.86 11.42
N GLY A 176 7.59 -4.84 10.68
CA GLY A 176 6.65 -5.00 9.58
C GLY A 176 7.22 -5.81 8.41
N ALA A 177 8.46 -5.53 8.00
CA ALA A 177 9.16 -6.28 6.97
C ALA A 177 9.34 -7.76 7.36
N GLN A 178 9.72 -8.03 8.62
CA GLN A 178 9.87 -9.39 9.12
C GLN A 178 8.54 -10.16 9.13
N ALA A 179 7.45 -9.50 9.55
CA ALA A 179 6.12 -10.08 9.49
C ALA A 179 5.70 -10.39 8.05
N GLN A 180 5.94 -9.45 7.13
CA GLN A 180 5.65 -9.63 5.70
C GLN A 180 6.43 -10.79 5.08
N ALA A 181 7.70 -11.00 5.44
CA ALA A 181 8.49 -12.13 4.96
C ALA A 181 7.93 -13.48 5.46
N ARG A 182 7.50 -13.55 6.72
CA ARG A 182 6.86 -14.75 7.31
C ARG A 182 5.53 -15.07 6.62
N GLU A 183 4.68 -14.06 6.45
CA GLU A 183 3.40 -14.21 5.74
C GLU A 183 3.60 -14.64 4.29
N ALA A 184 4.55 -14.04 3.58
CA ALA A 184 4.87 -14.45 2.21
C ALA A 184 5.31 -15.92 2.14
N THR A 185 6.10 -16.40 3.11
CA THR A 185 6.49 -17.82 3.20
C THR A 185 5.28 -18.73 3.45
N ALA A 186 4.38 -18.33 4.35
CA ALA A 186 3.16 -19.09 4.64
C ALA A 186 2.24 -19.17 3.40
N VAL A 187 2.06 -18.04 2.69
CA VAL A 187 1.28 -17.99 1.45
C VAL A 187 1.94 -18.84 0.35
N ALA A 188 3.26 -18.82 0.23
CA ALA A 188 3.97 -19.67 -0.74
C ALA A 188 3.70 -21.17 -0.49
N GLY A 189 3.76 -21.61 0.77
CA GLY A 189 3.40 -22.99 1.13
C GLY A 189 1.93 -23.33 0.82
N ALA A 190 1.01 -22.38 1.04
CA ALA A 190 -0.40 -22.53 0.66
C ALA A 190 -0.58 -22.66 -0.87
N MET A 191 0.22 -21.94 -1.66
CA MET A 191 0.21 -22.04 -3.14
C MET A 191 0.71 -23.40 -3.63
N GLU A 192 1.72 -23.99 -2.99
CA GLU A 192 2.18 -25.36 -3.30
C GLU A 192 1.10 -26.41 -3.01
N ALA A 193 0.45 -26.29 -1.84
CA ALA A 193 -0.67 -27.16 -1.48
C ALA A 193 -1.84 -27.00 -2.45
N LEU A 194 -2.14 -25.76 -2.86
CA LEU A 194 -3.18 -25.46 -3.85
C LEU A 194 -2.83 -26.07 -5.22
N THR A 195 -1.59 -25.95 -5.67
CA THR A 195 -1.12 -26.56 -6.93
C THR A 195 -1.35 -28.07 -6.93
N THR A 196 -0.99 -28.74 -5.83
CA THR A 196 -1.19 -30.18 -5.67
C THR A 196 -2.68 -30.54 -5.70
N SER A 197 -3.52 -29.77 -5.01
CA SER A 197 -4.97 -29.97 -4.98
C SER A 197 -5.60 -29.82 -6.37
N VAL A 198 -5.23 -28.77 -7.11
CA VAL A 198 -5.75 -28.50 -8.46
C VAL A 198 -5.30 -29.57 -9.45
N ARG A 199 -4.06 -30.07 -9.37
CA ARG A 199 -3.61 -31.22 -10.19
C ARG A 199 -4.45 -32.46 -9.92
N ARG A 200 -4.75 -32.75 -8.65
CA ARG A 200 -5.65 -33.86 -8.28
C ARG A 200 -7.06 -33.68 -8.83
N VAL A 201 -7.60 -32.47 -8.86
CA VAL A 201 -8.88 -32.17 -9.52
C VAL A 201 -8.81 -32.49 -11.02
N ALA A 202 -7.72 -32.11 -11.69
CA ALA A 202 -7.54 -32.41 -13.11
C ALA A 202 -7.49 -33.93 -13.37
N ASP A 203 -6.80 -34.69 -12.51
CA ASP A 203 -6.72 -36.16 -12.61
C ASP A 203 -8.08 -36.82 -12.36
N HIS A 204 -8.83 -36.37 -11.35
CA HIS A 204 -10.19 -36.84 -11.09
C HIS A 204 -11.13 -36.54 -12.25
N ALA A 205 -10.99 -35.37 -12.89
CA ALA A 205 -11.78 -35.01 -14.06
C ALA A 205 -11.48 -35.96 -15.24
N VAL A 206 -10.22 -36.30 -15.49
CA VAL A 206 -9.83 -37.29 -16.52
C VAL A 206 -10.44 -38.67 -16.21
N ALA A 207 -10.33 -39.14 -14.96
CA ALA A 207 -10.90 -40.41 -14.54
C ALA A 207 -12.43 -40.45 -14.68
N SER A 208 -13.10 -39.34 -14.35
CA SER A 208 -14.55 -39.17 -14.50
C SER A 208 -14.96 -39.22 -15.98
N ALA A 209 -14.22 -38.52 -16.86
CA ALA A 209 -14.47 -38.54 -18.29
C ALA A 209 -14.31 -39.96 -18.89
N GLN A 210 -13.31 -40.72 -18.43
CA GLN A 210 -13.15 -42.13 -18.82
C GLN A 210 -14.30 -43.01 -18.31
N ALA A 211 -14.75 -42.83 -17.07
CA ALA A 211 -15.89 -43.56 -16.53
C ALA A 211 -17.18 -43.28 -17.31
N ALA A 212 -17.42 -42.01 -17.65
CA ALA A 212 -18.54 -41.59 -18.48
C ALA A 212 -18.47 -42.18 -19.90
N ARG A 213 -17.29 -42.21 -20.53
CA ARG A 213 -17.08 -42.87 -21.84
C ARG A 213 -17.39 -44.38 -21.77
N ARG A 214 -16.98 -45.08 -20.72
CA ARG A 214 -17.34 -46.50 -20.51
C ARG A 214 -18.85 -46.71 -20.31
N ALA A 215 -19.52 -45.80 -19.61
CA ALA A 215 -20.97 -45.85 -19.44
C ALA A 215 -21.68 -45.64 -20.79
N LEU A 216 -21.20 -44.72 -21.63
CA LEU A 216 -21.71 -44.52 -22.98
C LEU A 216 -21.60 -45.79 -23.82
N GLU A 217 -20.42 -46.42 -23.87
CA GLU A 217 -20.21 -47.67 -24.61
C GLU A 217 -21.10 -48.82 -24.08
N ALA A 218 -21.32 -48.89 -22.76
CA ALA A 218 -22.22 -49.87 -22.17
C ALA A 218 -23.68 -49.63 -22.55
N SER A 219 -24.13 -48.36 -22.55
CA SER A 219 -25.48 -47.99 -22.96
C SER A 219 -25.72 -48.21 -24.45
N GLU A 220 -24.74 -47.95 -25.32
CA GLU A 220 -24.85 -48.21 -26.76
C GLU A 220 -24.95 -49.72 -27.06
N ARG A 221 -24.12 -50.54 -26.40
CA ARG A 221 -24.26 -52.01 -26.48
C ARG A 221 -25.60 -52.49 -25.94
N GLY A 222 -26.09 -51.88 -24.86
CA GLY A 222 -27.42 -52.14 -24.31
C GLY A 222 -28.53 -51.81 -25.31
N ASP A 223 -28.51 -50.64 -25.94
CA ASP A 223 -29.51 -50.23 -26.94
C ASP A 223 -29.52 -51.20 -28.12
N GLN A 224 -28.34 -51.66 -28.56
CA GLN A 224 -28.25 -52.67 -29.61
C GLN A 224 -28.89 -54.01 -29.19
N ALA A 225 -28.66 -54.47 -27.96
CA ALA A 225 -29.29 -55.69 -27.44
C ALA A 225 -30.82 -55.54 -27.35
N VAL A 226 -31.32 -54.38 -26.90
CA VAL A 226 -32.76 -54.08 -26.87
C VAL A 226 -33.37 -54.08 -28.27
N ARG A 227 -32.70 -53.46 -29.26
CA ARG A 227 -33.15 -53.50 -30.67
C ARG A 227 -33.24 -54.93 -31.21
N ALA A 228 -32.27 -55.78 -30.87
CA ALA A 228 -32.32 -57.20 -31.24
C ALA A 228 -33.51 -57.92 -30.57
N THR A 229 -33.79 -57.63 -29.30
CA THR A 229 -34.96 -58.15 -28.58
C THR A 229 -36.27 -57.69 -29.22
N LEU A 230 -36.40 -56.41 -29.60
CA LEU A 230 -37.58 -55.87 -30.29
C LEU A 230 -37.83 -56.60 -31.62
N ALA A 231 -36.79 -56.81 -32.42
CA ALA A 231 -36.88 -57.60 -33.65
C ALA A 231 -37.27 -59.06 -33.39
N GLY A 232 -36.76 -59.65 -32.30
CA GLY A 232 -37.15 -60.99 -31.85
C GLY A 232 -38.62 -61.08 -31.46
N MET A 233 -39.14 -60.11 -30.69
CA MET A 233 -40.56 -60.05 -30.30
C MET A 233 -41.47 -59.90 -31.50
N GLU A 234 -41.10 -59.06 -32.48
CA GLU A 234 -41.86 -58.90 -33.72
C GLU A 234 -41.94 -60.22 -34.52
N LYS A 235 -40.83 -60.98 -34.56
CA LYS A 235 -40.82 -62.31 -35.17
C LYS A 235 -41.72 -63.29 -34.42
N ILE A 236 -41.62 -63.34 -33.10
CA ILE A 236 -42.47 -64.23 -32.26
C ILE A 236 -43.94 -63.88 -32.45
N ARG A 237 -44.30 -62.59 -32.46
CA ARG A 237 -45.66 -62.11 -32.73
C ARG A 237 -46.19 -62.67 -34.06
N GLY A 238 -45.38 -62.61 -35.12
CA GLY A 238 -45.72 -63.17 -36.43
C GLY A 238 -45.95 -64.68 -36.41
N GLU A 239 -45.08 -65.43 -35.71
CA GLU A 239 -45.21 -66.89 -35.57
C GLU A 239 -46.45 -67.30 -34.76
N VAL A 240 -46.73 -66.63 -33.63
CA VAL A 240 -47.94 -66.89 -32.82
C VAL A 240 -49.21 -66.64 -33.64
N GLN A 241 -49.26 -65.53 -34.39
CA GLN A 241 -50.38 -65.26 -35.29
C GLN A 241 -50.53 -66.30 -36.41
N ALA A 242 -49.41 -66.82 -36.93
CA ALA A 242 -49.45 -67.89 -37.93
C ALA A 242 -49.96 -69.21 -37.35
N ILE A 243 -49.55 -69.56 -36.12
CA ILE A 243 -50.03 -70.74 -35.39
C ILE A 243 -51.53 -70.61 -35.11
N ALA A 244 -51.97 -69.46 -34.59
CA ALA A 244 -53.40 -69.20 -34.33
C ALA A 244 -54.25 -69.46 -35.57
N ARG A 245 -53.86 -68.93 -36.75
CA ARG A 245 -54.56 -69.18 -38.02
C ARG A 245 -54.63 -70.67 -38.39
N ARG A 246 -53.57 -71.43 -38.17
CA ARG A 246 -53.54 -72.88 -38.46
C ARG A 246 -54.44 -73.67 -37.51
N ILE A 247 -54.51 -73.28 -36.25
CA ILE A 247 -55.39 -73.92 -35.26
C ILE A 247 -56.85 -73.60 -35.55
N THR A 248 -57.18 -72.36 -35.90
CA THR A 248 -58.54 -72.01 -36.36
C THR A 248 -58.96 -72.86 -37.56
N SER A 249 -58.08 -73.02 -38.56
CA SER A 249 -58.37 -73.90 -39.70
C SER A 249 -58.53 -75.37 -39.29
N LEU A 250 -57.84 -75.85 -38.26
CA LEU A 250 -58.01 -77.19 -37.72
C LEU A 250 -59.37 -77.34 -37.00
N ALA A 251 -59.79 -76.32 -36.25
CA ALA A 251 -61.10 -76.28 -35.60
C ALA A 251 -62.24 -76.33 -36.63
N ASP A 252 -62.11 -75.58 -37.74
CA ASP A 252 -63.07 -75.62 -38.85
C ASP A 252 -63.15 -77.01 -39.49
N ARG A 253 -62.01 -77.66 -39.73
CA ARG A 253 -61.97 -79.04 -40.25
C ARG A 253 -62.58 -80.05 -39.26
N ALA A 254 -62.39 -79.86 -37.96
CA ALA A 254 -62.99 -80.72 -36.96
C ALA A 254 -64.53 -80.58 -36.93
N LEU A 255 -65.07 -79.38 -37.17
CA LEU A 255 -66.51 -79.16 -37.36
C LEU A 255 -67.03 -79.92 -38.60
N GLU A 256 -66.35 -79.80 -39.75
CA GLU A 256 -66.72 -80.55 -40.97
C GLU A 256 -66.73 -82.07 -40.73
N ILE A 257 -65.72 -82.61 -40.04
CA ILE A 257 -65.66 -84.03 -39.72
C ILE A 257 -66.80 -84.42 -38.77
N SER A 258 -67.14 -83.56 -37.80
CA SER A 258 -68.26 -83.81 -36.89
C SER A 258 -69.58 -83.98 -37.66
N GLU A 259 -69.85 -83.15 -38.67
CA GLU A 259 -71.05 -83.26 -39.52
C GLU A 259 -71.07 -84.58 -40.31
N ILE A 260 -69.93 -84.98 -40.86
CA ILE A 260 -69.79 -86.26 -41.58
C ILE A 260 -70.06 -87.44 -40.63
N VAL A 261 -69.51 -87.40 -39.42
CA VAL A 261 -69.68 -88.47 -38.42
C VAL A 261 -71.14 -88.60 -37.99
N THR A 262 -71.85 -87.49 -37.77
CA THR A 262 -73.29 -87.49 -37.49
C THR A 262 -74.07 -88.12 -38.64
N THR A 263 -73.72 -87.77 -39.89
CA THR A 263 -74.34 -88.37 -41.09
C THR A 263 -74.11 -89.88 -41.17
N ILE A 264 -72.91 -90.36 -40.81
CA ILE A 264 -72.59 -91.80 -40.76
C ILE A 264 -73.38 -92.52 -39.66
N GLU A 265 -73.54 -91.89 -38.49
CA GLU A 265 -74.36 -92.42 -37.39
C GLU A 265 -75.83 -92.57 -37.84
N ASP A 266 -76.36 -91.56 -38.54
CA ASP A 266 -77.71 -91.60 -39.13
C ASP A 266 -77.85 -92.71 -40.19
N PHE A 267 -76.88 -92.84 -41.11
CA PHE A 267 -76.88 -93.93 -42.09
C PHE A 267 -76.80 -95.31 -41.45
N ALA A 268 -75.99 -95.47 -40.40
CA ALA A 268 -75.92 -96.71 -39.66
C ALA A 268 -77.26 -97.01 -38.95
N GLY A 269 -77.93 -95.99 -38.38
CA GLY A 269 -79.27 -96.11 -37.82
C GLY A 269 -80.32 -96.53 -38.85
N GLN A 270 -80.34 -95.89 -40.03
CA GLN A 270 -81.23 -96.25 -41.13
C GLN A 270 -80.96 -97.67 -41.64
N THR A 271 -79.69 -98.03 -41.82
CA THR A 271 -79.28 -99.37 -42.28
C THR A 271 -79.68 -100.44 -41.27
N ASN A 272 -79.58 -100.15 -39.97
CA ASN A 272 -80.03 -101.04 -38.90
C ASN A 272 -81.56 -101.26 -38.95
N LEU A 273 -82.34 -100.21 -39.19
CA LEU A 273 -83.80 -100.30 -39.36
C LEU A 273 -84.20 -101.07 -40.63
N LEU A 274 -83.52 -100.81 -41.75
CA LEU A 274 -83.70 -101.54 -43.01
C LEU A 274 -83.39 -103.03 -42.84
N ALA A 275 -82.29 -103.36 -42.17
CA ALA A 275 -81.89 -104.73 -41.89
C ALA A 275 -82.88 -105.44 -40.95
N LEU A 276 -83.42 -104.75 -39.94
CA LEU A 276 -84.47 -105.27 -39.07
C LEU A 276 -85.75 -105.58 -39.85
N ASN A 277 -86.20 -104.64 -40.70
CA ASN A 277 -87.38 -104.84 -41.55
C ASN A 277 -87.18 -106.02 -42.51
N ALA A 278 -85.98 -106.14 -43.11
CA ALA A 278 -85.63 -107.27 -43.98
C ALA A 278 -85.60 -108.60 -43.21
N ALA A 279 -85.12 -108.62 -41.97
CA ALA A 279 -85.11 -109.81 -41.13
C ALA A 279 -86.54 -110.25 -40.73
N ILE A 280 -87.44 -109.30 -40.44
CA ILE A 280 -88.85 -109.55 -40.16
C ILE A 280 -89.55 -110.13 -41.39
N GLU A 281 -89.37 -109.52 -42.57
CA GLU A 281 -89.98 -109.98 -43.81
C GLU A 281 -89.46 -111.38 -44.20
N ALA A 282 -88.15 -111.62 -44.02
CA ALA A 282 -87.55 -112.93 -44.23
C ALA A 282 -88.06 -114.00 -43.25
N ALA A 283 -88.33 -113.63 -41.99
CA ALA A 283 -88.97 -114.53 -41.03
C ALA A 283 -90.44 -114.83 -41.39
N GLY A 284 -91.15 -113.85 -41.96
CA GLY A 284 -92.52 -114.00 -42.48
C GLY A 284 -92.65 -114.96 -43.66
N ALA A 285 -91.58 -115.13 -44.45
CA ALA A 285 -91.54 -116.01 -45.62
C ALA A 285 -91.28 -117.51 -45.31
N GLY A 286 -91.16 -117.90 -44.04
CA GLY A 286 -91.02 -119.31 -43.63
C GLY A 286 -89.72 -119.98 -44.09
N GLU A 287 -89.78 -121.23 -44.58
CA GLU A 287 -88.59 -122.01 -45.01
C GLU A 287 -87.79 -121.34 -46.14
N TYR A 288 -88.44 -120.55 -47.01
CA TYR A 288 -87.78 -119.89 -48.14
C TYR A 288 -86.96 -118.65 -47.73
N GLY A 289 -87.24 -118.07 -46.55
CA GLY A 289 -86.61 -116.83 -46.07
C GLY A 289 -85.38 -117.04 -45.18
N GLN A 290 -85.11 -118.26 -44.70
CA GLN A 290 -84.04 -118.53 -43.71
C GLN A 290 -82.65 -118.01 -44.12
N ARG A 291 -82.27 -118.14 -45.40
CA ARG A 291 -80.97 -117.62 -45.89
C ARG A 291 -80.92 -116.09 -45.94
N PHE A 292 -82.06 -115.44 -46.19
CA PHE A 292 -82.16 -113.98 -46.17
C PHE A 292 -82.18 -113.42 -44.75
N THR A 293 -82.79 -114.13 -43.79
CA THR A 293 -82.74 -113.76 -42.37
C THR A 293 -81.30 -113.68 -41.85
N VAL A 294 -80.44 -114.65 -42.20
CA VAL A 294 -79.02 -114.64 -41.80
C VAL A 294 -78.27 -113.42 -42.36
N VAL A 295 -78.49 -113.08 -43.64
CA VAL A 295 -77.87 -111.91 -44.27
C VAL A 295 -78.37 -110.61 -43.65
N ALA A 296 -79.67 -110.50 -43.40
CA ALA A 296 -80.26 -109.33 -42.75
C ALA A 296 -79.73 -109.14 -41.32
N ASP A 297 -79.54 -110.22 -40.55
CA ASP A 297 -78.96 -110.15 -39.22
C ASP A 297 -77.46 -109.75 -39.24
N GLU A 298 -76.71 -110.16 -40.27
CA GLU A 298 -75.30 -109.75 -40.45
C GLU A 298 -75.19 -108.27 -40.84
N ILE A 299 -76.07 -107.77 -41.71
CA ILE A 299 -76.16 -106.34 -42.04
C ILE A 299 -76.54 -105.53 -40.79
N ARG A 300 -77.49 -106.02 -39.99
CA ARG A 300 -77.89 -105.39 -38.73
C ARG A 300 -76.71 -105.26 -37.76
N LYS A 301 -75.96 -106.35 -37.53
CA LYS A 301 -74.74 -106.34 -36.71
C LYS A 301 -73.68 -105.38 -37.26
N LEU A 302 -73.49 -105.32 -38.58
CA LEU A 302 -72.55 -104.40 -39.22
C LEU A 302 -72.97 -102.94 -39.03
N ALA A 303 -74.27 -102.65 -39.15
CA ALA A 303 -74.84 -101.34 -38.90
C ALA A 303 -74.69 -100.92 -37.43
N GLU A 304 -74.96 -101.82 -36.48
CA GLU A 304 -74.72 -101.58 -35.04
C GLU A 304 -73.24 -101.33 -34.73
N ARG A 305 -72.32 -102.07 -35.38
CA ARG A 305 -70.87 -101.83 -35.25
C ARG A 305 -70.47 -100.47 -35.84
N SER A 306 -71.03 -100.10 -37.00
CA SER A 306 -70.75 -98.83 -37.67
C SER A 306 -71.26 -97.64 -36.86
N ALA A 307 -72.47 -97.73 -36.29
CA ALA A 307 -73.02 -96.70 -35.40
C ALA A 307 -72.15 -96.52 -34.14
N ARG A 308 -71.68 -97.62 -33.55
CA ARG A 308 -70.82 -97.60 -32.37
C ARG A 308 -69.47 -96.94 -32.68
N ALA A 309 -68.85 -97.30 -33.82
CA ALA A 309 -67.62 -96.69 -34.28
C ALA A 309 -67.79 -95.19 -34.61
N ALA A 310 -68.89 -94.80 -35.26
CA ALA A 310 -69.22 -93.40 -35.53
C ALA A 310 -69.34 -92.60 -34.22
N LYS A 311 -70.00 -93.17 -33.20
CA LYS A 311 -70.13 -92.54 -31.88
C LYS A 311 -68.78 -92.37 -31.17
N GLU A 312 -67.88 -93.35 -31.27
CA GLU A 312 -66.51 -93.27 -30.75
C GLU A 312 -65.71 -92.17 -31.46
N ILE A 313 -65.78 -92.11 -32.79
CA ILE A 313 -65.13 -91.05 -33.59
C ILE A 313 -65.71 -89.68 -33.21
N GLY A 314 -67.02 -89.55 -33.05
CA GLY A 314 -67.66 -88.30 -32.62
C GLY A 314 -67.20 -87.85 -31.23
N GLY A 315 -66.91 -88.81 -30.33
CA GLY A 315 -66.25 -88.54 -29.06
C GLY A 315 -64.86 -87.92 -29.25
N LEU A 316 -64.01 -88.55 -30.07
CA LEU A 316 -62.67 -88.05 -30.37
C LEU A 316 -62.69 -86.66 -31.02
N ILE A 317 -63.62 -86.40 -31.95
CA ILE A 317 -63.74 -85.10 -32.60
C ILE A 317 -64.15 -83.99 -31.62
N ARG A 318 -65.05 -84.28 -30.67
CA ARG A 318 -65.39 -83.32 -29.61
C ARG A 318 -64.18 -83.01 -28.71
N THR A 319 -63.35 -84.00 -28.40
CA THR A 319 -62.10 -83.78 -27.67
C THR A 319 -61.15 -82.89 -28.46
N VAL A 320 -60.93 -83.18 -29.76
CA VAL A 320 -60.09 -82.35 -30.63
C VAL A 320 -60.62 -80.90 -30.72
N GLN A 321 -61.94 -80.71 -30.84
CA GLN A 321 -62.55 -79.38 -30.82
C GLN A 321 -62.24 -78.62 -29.53
N ALA A 322 -62.44 -79.26 -28.38
CA ALA A 322 -62.14 -78.65 -27.08
C ALA A 322 -60.65 -78.26 -26.97
N GLU A 323 -59.74 -79.16 -27.33
CA GLU A 323 -58.29 -78.91 -27.33
C GLU A 323 -57.88 -77.78 -28.29
N THR A 324 -58.47 -77.71 -29.49
CA THR A 324 -58.19 -76.62 -30.44
C THR A 324 -58.67 -75.28 -29.93
N GLN A 325 -59.83 -75.23 -29.25
CA GLN A 325 -60.37 -73.99 -28.70
C GLN A 325 -59.55 -73.49 -27.51
N GLU A 326 -59.09 -74.40 -26.64
CA GLU A 326 -58.14 -74.08 -25.58
C GLU A 326 -56.82 -73.56 -26.15
N ALA A 327 -56.31 -74.17 -27.23
CA ALA A 327 -55.09 -73.72 -27.88
C ALA A 327 -55.23 -72.32 -28.52
N VAL A 328 -56.40 -71.96 -29.07
CA VAL A 328 -56.66 -70.58 -29.55
C VAL A 328 -56.61 -69.57 -28.41
N LEU A 329 -57.24 -69.87 -27.26
CA LEU A 329 -57.20 -69.00 -26.09
C LEU A 329 -55.76 -68.78 -25.60
N ALA A 330 -54.97 -69.85 -25.53
CA ALA A 330 -53.55 -69.77 -25.16
C ALA A 330 -52.72 -68.94 -26.16
N MET A 331 -53.04 -68.98 -27.46
CA MET A 331 -52.37 -68.14 -28.46
C MET A 331 -52.74 -66.66 -28.35
N ASP A 332 -53.98 -66.34 -27.97
CA ASP A 332 -54.42 -64.96 -27.76
C ASP A 332 -53.72 -64.34 -26.53
N GLU A 333 -53.66 -65.10 -25.43
CA GLU A 333 -52.88 -64.74 -24.24
C GLU A 333 -51.39 -64.60 -24.58
N GLY A 334 -50.82 -65.54 -25.35
CA GLY A 334 -49.44 -65.45 -25.82
C GLY A 334 -49.16 -64.22 -26.69
N THR A 335 -50.14 -63.78 -27.50
CA THR A 335 -50.02 -62.55 -28.29
C THR A 335 -49.98 -61.32 -27.37
N ALA A 336 -50.86 -61.27 -26.36
CA ALA A 336 -50.85 -60.20 -25.36
C ALA A 336 -49.52 -60.14 -24.60
N GLU A 337 -48.94 -61.28 -24.23
CA GLU A 337 -47.62 -61.34 -23.58
C GLU A 337 -46.50 -60.76 -24.42
N VAL A 338 -46.47 -61.09 -25.72
CA VAL A 338 -45.46 -60.57 -26.65
C VAL A 338 -45.58 -59.06 -26.81
N GLU A 339 -46.81 -58.53 -26.89
CA GLU A 339 -47.05 -57.07 -26.93
C GLU A 339 -46.61 -56.37 -25.64
N ARG A 340 -46.85 -56.98 -24.47
CA ARG A 340 -46.33 -56.45 -23.19
C ARG A 340 -44.80 -56.45 -23.18
N GLY A 341 -44.16 -57.54 -23.62
CA GLY A 341 -42.71 -57.65 -23.74
C GLY A 341 -42.10 -56.63 -24.71
N HIS A 342 -42.77 -56.41 -25.85
CA HIS A 342 -42.37 -55.41 -26.84
C HIS A 342 -42.35 -53.99 -26.24
N ARG A 343 -43.42 -53.60 -25.54
CA ARG A 343 -43.52 -52.27 -24.89
C ARG A 343 -42.43 -52.07 -23.84
N LEU A 344 -42.21 -53.06 -22.98
CA LEU A 344 -41.18 -52.99 -21.94
C LEU A 344 -39.77 -52.86 -22.54
N ALA A 345 -39.49 -53.60 -23.61
CA ALA A 345 -38.22 -53.47 -24.34
C ALA A 345 -38.06 -52.07 -24.94
N LEU A 346 -39.14 -51.49 -25.47
CA LEU A 346 -39.11 -50.13 -26.04
C LEU A 346 -38.77 -49.08 -24.98
N GLU A 347 -39.42 -49.13 -23.81
CA GLU A 347 -39.13 -48.25 -22.65
C GLU A 347 -37.68 -48.41 -22.14
N ALA A 348 -37.18 -49.65 -22.08
CA ALA A 348 -35.79 -49.92 -21.71
C ALA A 348 -34.80 -49.30 -22.70
N GLY A 349 -35.11 -49.34 -24.01
CA GLY A 349 -34.31 -48.70 -25.06
C GLY A 349 -34.28 -47.18 -24.95
N GLU A 350 -35.41 -46.55 -24.62
CA GLU A 350 -35.45 -45.11 -24.37
C GLU A 350 -34.61 -44.71 -23.16
N SER A 351 -34.68 -45.48 -22.07
CA SER A 351 -33.87 -45.28 -20.88
C SER A 351 -32.37 -45.38 -21.18
N LEU A 352 -31.95 -46.37 -21.97
CA LEU A 352 -30.55 -46.53 -22.36
C LEU A 352 -30.05 -45.37 -23.23
N ARG A 353 -30.88 -44.87 -24.16
CA ARG A 353 -30.56 -43.68 -24.95
C ARG A 353 -30.44 -42.41 -24.09
N ALA A 354 -31.28 -42.26 -23.07
CA ALA A 354 -31.16 -41.17 -22.10
C ALA A 354 -29.85 -41.26 -21.30
N ILE A 355 -29.49 -42.45 -20.82
CA ILE A 355 -28.20 -42.68 -20.12
C ILE A 355 -27.02 -42.36 -21.03
N ALA A 356 -27.05 -42.78 -22.31
CA ALA A 356 -26.01 -42.46 -23.28
C ALA A 356 -25.85 -40.95 -23.48
N ALA A 357 -26.96 -40.19 -23.55
CA ALA A 357 -26.91 -38.73 -23.65
C ALA A 357 -26.25 -38.09 -22.42
N ILE A 358 -26.67 -38.49 -21.21
CA ILE A 358 -26.12 -37.98 -19.94
C ILE A 358 -24.63 -38.34 -19.80
N ALA A 359 -24.25 -39.56 -20.20
CA ALA A 359 -22.86 -40.01 -20.17
C ALA A 359 -21.97 -39.18 -21.11
N ARG A 360 -22.48 -38.84 -22.31
CA ARG A 360 -21.76 -37.97 -23.26
C ARG A 360 -21.57 -36.56 -22.72
N GLU A 361 -22.62 -35.99 -22.13
CA GLU A 361 -22.54 -34.67 -21.49
C GLU A 361 -21.56 -34.67 -20.31
N SER A 362 -21.63 -35.70 -19.45
CA SER A 362 -20.73 -35.87 -18.30
C SER A 362 -19.26 -35.94 -18.73
N ALA A 363 -18.98 -36.64 -19.84
CA ALA A 363 -17.62 -36.70 -20.39
C ALA A 363 -17.12 -35.33 -20.86
N ALA A 364 -17.97 -34.56 -21.55
CA ALA A 364 -17.63 -33.22 -22.02
C ALA A 364 -17.39 -32.23 -20.86
N LEU A 365 -18.24 -32.26 -19.83
CA LEU A 365 -18.07 -31.45 -18.61
C LEU A 365 -16.77 -31.79 -17.90
N ALA A 366 -16.46 -33.08 -17.76
CA ALA A 366 -15.23 -33.54 -17.12
C ALA A 366 -13.98 -33.13 -17.90
N ASP A 367 -14.00 -33.21 -19.24
CA ASP A 367 -12.90 -32.70 -20.08
C ASP A 367 -12.75 -31.17 -19.90
N GLY A 368 -13.85 -30.42 -19.76
CA GLY A 368 -13.85 -28.98 -19.45
C GLY A 368 -13.24 -28.64 -18.08
N ILE A 369 -13.60 -29.39 -17.03
CA ILE A 369 -13.01 -29.25 -15.68
C ILE A 369 -11.50 -29.51 -15.73
N SER A 370 -11.06 -30.53 -16.47
CA SER A 370 -9.63 -30.82 -16.64
C SER A 370 -8.89 -29.65 -17.29
N GLY A 371 -9.48 -29.04 -18.33
CA GLY A 371 -8.96 -27.84 -18.98
C GLY A 371 -8.82 -26.66 -18.02
N ALA A 372 -9.89 -26.32 -17.31
CA ALA A 372 -9.91 -25.22 -16.34
C ALA A 372 -8.91 -25.44 -15.18
N ALA A 373 -8.81 -26.67 -14.66
CA ALA A 373 -7.85 -27.00 -13.62
C ALA A 373 -6.39 -26.80 -14.10
N ARG A 374 -6.05 -27.16 -15.34
CA ARG A 374 -4.72 -26.92 -15.90
C ARG A 374 -4.41 -25.43 -16.05
N GLU A 375 -5.38 -24.62 -16.42
CA GLU A 375 -5.22 -23.16 -16.46
C GLU A 375 -5.03 -22.57 -15.06
N GLN A 376 -5.79 -23.06 -14.08
CA GLN A 376 -5.67 -22.64 -12.70
C GLN A 376 -4.29 -22.95 -12.11
N VAL A 377 -3.65 -24.07 -12.47
CA VAL A 377 -2.25 -24.36 -12.08
C VAL A 377 -1.32 -23.24 -12.53
N ARG A 378 -1.44 -22.76 -13.79
CA ARG A 378 -0.60 -21.66 -14.30
C ARG A 378 -0.85 -20.36 -13.52
N GLY A 379 -2.11 -20.09 -13.17
CA GLY A 379 -2.47 -18.94 -12.33
C GLY A 379 -1.84 -19.00 -10.94
N VAL A 380 -1.83 -20.18 -10.32
CA VAL A 380 -1.20 -20.40 -9.01
C VAL A 380 0.32 -20.27 -9.10
N GLU A 381 0.95 -20.77 -10.17
CA GLU A 381 2.40 -20.61 -10.41
C GLU A 381 2.77 -19.11 -10.54
N HIS A 382 1.97 -18.32 -11.27
CA HIS A 382 2.18 -16.86 -11.34
C HIS A 382 2.00 -16.17 -9.98
N ALA A 383 0.98 -16.56 -9.21
CA ALA A 383 0.77 -16.02 -7.87
C ALA A 383 1.93 -16.37 -6.92
N ALA A 384 2.48 -17.59 -7.02
CA ALA A 384 3.63 -18.00 -6.23
C ALA A 384 4.87 -17.14 -6.53
N VAL A 385 5.14 -16.83 -7.80
CA VAL A 385 6.25 -15.93 -8.19
C VAL A 385 6.04 -14.50 -7.64
N ALA A 386 4.82 -13.99 -7.67
CA ALA A 386 4.50 -12.69 -7.09
C ALA A 386 4.75 -12.65 -5.57
N VAL A 387 4.35 -13.70 -4.86
CA VAL A 387 4.60 -13.86 -3.41
C VAL A 387 6.09 -13.95 -3.10
N GLN A 388 6.87 -14.66 -3.93
CA GLN A 388 8.31 -14.73 -3.79
C GLN A 388 8.98 -13.36 -3.99
N THR A 389 8.45 -12.53 -4.90
CA THR A 389 8.90 -11.15 -5.09
C THR A 389 8.59 -10.29 -3.85
N ILE A 390 7.41 -10.45 -3.24
CA ILE A 390 7.02 -9.77 -2.00
C ILE A 390 7.97 -10.15 -0.85
N ALA A 391 8.32 -11.43 -0.72
CA ALA A 391 9.30 -11.89 0.26
C ALA A 391 10.68 -11.24 0.02
N GLY A 392 11.11 -11.15 -1.24
CA GLY A 392 12.35 -10.47 -1.61
C GLY A 392 12.37 -8.98 -1.25
N VAL A 393 11.26 -8.27 -1.49
CA VAL A 393 11.11 -6.86 -1.09
C VAL A 393 11.16 -6.69 0.42
N ALA A 394 10.55 -7.59 1.18
CA ALA A 394 10.60 -7.58 2.64
C ALA A 394 12.05 -7.71 3.16
N VAL A 395 12.81 -8.68 2.65
CA VAL A 395 14.24 -8.85 3.00
C VAL A 395 15.07 -7.61 2.62
N GLN A 396 14.82 -7.03 1.45
CA GLN A 396 15.49 -5.80 1.01
C GLN A 396 15.14 -4.60 1.90
N THR A 397 13.91 -4.56 2.43
CA THR A 397 13.44 -3.52 3.34
C THR A 397 14.14 -3.65 4.69
N GLU A 398 14.29 -4.86 5.24
CA GLU A 398 15.09 -5.10 6.46
C GLU A 398 16.52 -4.59 6.31
N LYS A 399 17.17 -4.88 5.18
CA LYS A 399 18.52 -4.36 4.88
C LYS A 399 18.54 -2.83 4.84
N SER A 400 17.57 -2.22 4.15
CA SER A 400 17.48 -0.76 4.03
C SER A 400 17.24 -0.08 5.38
N VAL A 401 16.49 -0.74 6.28
CA VAL A 401 16.30 -0.27 7.65
C VAL A 401 17.63 -0.25 8.42
N VAL A 402 18.43 -1.30 8.31
CA VAL A 402 19.75 -1.37 8.96
C VAL A 402 20.67 -0.26 8.46
N ASP A 403 20.73 -0.05 7.15
CA ASP A 403 21.56 1.00 6.54
C ASP A 403 21.09 2.41 6.97
N THR A 404 19.78 2.65 6.97
CA THR A 404 19.20 3.93 7.37
C THR A 404 19.40 4.19 8.87
N ARG A 405 19.28 3.16 9.72
CA ARG A 405 19.52 3.28 11.16
C ARG A 405 20.95 3.74 11.42
N ARG A 406 21.93 3.14 10.72
CA ARG A 406 23.34 3.54 10.82
C ARG A 406 23.54 5.03 10.48
N THR A 407 22.87 5.54 9.45
CA THR A 407 22.93 6.97 9.11
C THR A 407 22.26 7.86 10.15
N MET A 408 21.17 7.41 10.78
CA MET A 408 20.52 8.17 11.86
C MET A 408 21.40 8.21 13.12
N ASP A 409 22.03 7.08 13.49
CA ASP A 409 22.99 7.04 14.61
C ASP A 409 24.15 8.03 14.38
N GLN A 410 24.64 8.15 13.14
CA GLN A 410 25.66 9.12 12.76
C GLN A 410 25.16 10.58 12.86
N LEU A 411 23.90 10.86 12.49
CA LEU A 411 23.31 12.19 12.61
C LEU A 411 23.13 12.61 14.07
N VAL A 412 22.70 11.69 14.93
CA VAL A 412 22.61 11.94 16.38
C VAL A 412 23.99 12.25 16.94
N ALA A 413 25.01 11.42 16.62
CA ALA A 413 26.38 11.65 17.08
C ALA A 413 26.94 13.00 16.61
N LEU A 414 26.70 13.38 15.35
CA LEU A 414 27.14 14.66 14.80
C LEU A 414 26.42 15.85 15.45
N ALA A 415 25.11 15.72 15.71
CA ALA A 415 24.35 16.74 16.41
C ALA A 415 24.85 16.92 17.85
N ASP A 416 25.14 15.83 18.56
CA ASP A 416 25.71 15.86 19.90
C ASP A 416 27.11 16.51 19.92
N GLU A 417 27.95 16.20 18.93
CA GLU A 417 29.27 16.84 18.77
C GLU A 417 29.17 18.34 18.50
N LEU A 418 28.23 18.76 17.63
CA LEU A 418 27.95 20.18 17.40
C LEU A 418 27.45 20.88 18.67
N LEU A 419 26.56 20.24 19.44
CA LEU A 419 26.06 20.79 20.70
C LEU A 419 27.17 20.93 21.74
N ALA A 420 28.08 19.95 21.82
CA ALA A 420 29.23 20.01 22.70
C ALA A 420 30.23 21.11 22.28
N GLY A 421 30.42 21.34 20.97
CA GLY A 421 31.29 22.39 20.46
C GLY A 421 30.71 23.82 20.54
N LEU A 422 29.40 23.95 20.77
CA LEU A 422 28.69 25.23 20.94
C LEU A 422 28.38 25.56 22.42
N ALA A 423 28.78 24.69 23.35
CA ALA A 423 28.69 24.88 24.79
C ALA A 423 29.92 25.59 25.33
#